data_AF-A0A815U756-F1
#
_entry.id   AF-A0A815U756-F1
#
_cell.length_a   1.000
_cell.length_b   1.000
_cell.length_c   1.000
_cell.angle_alpha   90.00
_cell.angle_beta   90.00
_cell.angle_gamma   90.00
#
_symmetry.space_group_name_H-M   'P 1'
#
loop_
_entity.id
_entity.type
_entity.pdbx_description
1 polymer ?
#
loop_
_entity_poly.entity_id
_entity_poly.type
_entity_poly.pdbx_seq_one_letter_code
_entity_poly.pdbx_strand_id
1 'polypeptide(L)'
;MQEGFKRLIIYNIIKRYDIYLIFEDRPRSGRPTHSDKKNLKRLKYTTENRVRVSQRELARKFGVAQSTIHYNLKRIDLKYSKRQKAPKYTKRQLQKIPKKCRKIRRQITTK
;
A
#
# COMPACT_ATOMS: atom_id res chain seq x y z
N MET A 1 24.10 41.90 17.80
CA MET A 1 23.21 41.11 16.91
C MET A 1 23.66 39.66 16.98
N GLN A 2 22.78 38.71 17.26
CA GLN A 2 23.15 37.29 17.14
C GLN A 2 23.14 36.91 15.66
N GLU A 3 24.30 37.01 15.04
CA GLU A 3 24.48 36.71 13.63
C GLU A 3 24.39 35.19 13.38
N GLY A 4 23.32 34.77 12.71
CA GLY A 4 23.31 33.62 11.82
C GLY A 4 23.57 32.22 12.40
N PHE A 5 23.60 31.24 11.49
CA PHE A 5 23.81 29.83 11.79
C PHE A 5 25.13 29.57 12.53
N LYS A 6 25.15 28.59 13.43
CA LYS A 6 26.36 28.20 14.18
C LYS A 6 27.49 27.80 13.21
N ARG A 7 28.72 28.30 13.43
CA ARG A 7 29.92 27.99 12.62
C ARG A 7 30.12 26.49 12.37
N LEU A 8 29.87 25.65 13.38
CA LEU A 8 29.89 24.18 13.27
C LEU A 8 28.99 23.63 12.16
N ILE A 9 27.80 24.20 11.99
CA ILE A 9 26.85 23.79 10.94
C ILE A 9 27.42 24.12 9.57
N ILE A 10 27.99 25.32 9.39
CA ILE A 10 28.62 25.76 8.14
C ILE A 10 29.77 24.82 7.76
N TYR A 11 30.67 24.51 8.70
CA TYR A 11 31.78 23.58 8.45
C TYR A 11 31.31 22.16 8.13
N ASN A 12 30.25 21.68 8.80
CA ASN A 12 29.68 20.38 8.50
C ASN A 12 29.05 20.31 7.10
N ILE A 13 28.49 21.43 6.60
CA ILE A 13 27.97 21.52 5.23
C ILE A 13 29.12 21.53 4.23
N ILE A 14 30.13 22.38 4.41
CA ILE A 14 31.31 22.45 3.53
C ILE A 14 32.01 21.09 3.44
N LYS A 15 32.31 20.47 4.59
CA LYS A 15 32.94 19.14 4.65
C LYS A 15 32.13 18.08 3.92
N ARG A 16 30.80 18.13 4.00
CA ARG A 16 29.91 17.18 3.31
C ARG A 16 29.90 17.42 1.80
N TYR A 17 29.93 18.69 1.38
CA TYR A 17 30.04 19.08 -0.01
C TYR A 17 31.39 18.64 -0.61
N ASP A 18 32.51 18.84 0.08
CA ASP A 18 33.83 18.44 -0.42
C ASP A 18 33.94 16.92 -0.63
N ILE A 19 33.32 16.12 0.24
CA ILE A 19 33.39 14.65 0.17
C ILE A 19 32.41 14.07 -0.86
N TYR A 20 31.16 14.55 -0.86
CA TYR A 20 30.08 13.92 -1.61
C TYR A 20 29.51 14.78 -2.74
N LEU A 21 30.02 16.01 -2.94
CA LEU A 21 29.50 17.03 -3.86
C LEU A 21 28.03 17.38 -3.64
N ILE A 22 27.53 17.18 -2.41
CA ILE A 22 26.11 17.30 -2.09
C ILE A 22 25.88 18.24 -0.91
N PHE A 23 25.05 19.21 -1.24
CA PHE A 23 24.18 20.04 -0.42
C PHE A 23 23.40 19.48 0.76
N GLU A 24 22.62 18.47 0.40
CA GLU A 24 21.35 18.15 1.03
C GLU A 24 21.55 17.24 2.25
N ASP A 25 20.65 17.37 3.23
CA ASP A 25 20.63 16.45 4.35
C ASP A 25 19.98 15.13 3.94
N ARG A 26 20.82 14.13 3.70
CA ARG A 26 20.37 12.79 3.35
C ARG A 26 19.79 12.08 4.57
N PRO A 27 18.78 11.21 4.38
CA PRO A 27 18.23 10.42 5.47
C PRO A 27 19.34 9.55 6.09
N ARG A 28 19.48 9.64 7.42
CA ARG A 28 20.40 8.80 8.18
C ARG A 28 19.88 7.37 8.26
N SER A 29 20.75 6.42 8.59
CA SER A 29 20.35 5.05 8.88
C SER A 29 19.35 5.03 10.05
N GLY A 30 18.10 4.68 9.75
CA GLY A 30 17.06 4.50 10.75
C GLY A 30 17.16 3.15 11.46
N ARG A 31 16.33 2.96 12.50
CA ARG A 31 16.20 1.66 13.18
C ARG A 31 15.70 0.58 12.19
N PRO A 32 16.29 -0.62 12.18
CA PRO A 32 15.79 -1.73 11.37
C PRO A 32 14.33 -2.04 11.72
N THR A 33 13.49 -2.15 10.70
CA THR A 33 12.07 -2.49 10.88
C THR A 33 11.86 -3.99 10.87
N HIS A 34 10.99 -4.49 11.76
CA HIS A 34 10.61 -5.92 11.81
C HIS A 34 9.88 -6.40 10.53
N SER A 35 9.27 -5.50 9.78
CA SER A 35 8.58 -5.82 8.53
C SER A 35 9.55 -5.83 7.35
N ASP A 36 10.14 -6.99 7.08
CA ASP A 36 10.94 -7.20 5.88
C ASP A 36 10.07 -7.18 4.59
N LYS A 37 10.67 -6.88 3.43
CA LYS A 37 10.02 -6.83 2.11
C LYS A 37 9.26 -8.13 1.82
N LYS A 38 9.80 -9.29 2.24
CA LYS A 38 9.15 -10.60 2.10
C LYS A 38 7.83 -10.67 2.88
N ASN A 39 7.83 -10.17 4.12
CA ASN A 39 6.64 -10.16 4.96
C ASN A 39 5.57 -9.20 4.42
N LEU A 40 5.96 -8.05 3.87
CA LEU A 40 5.03 -7.12 3.22
C LEU A 40 4.35 -7.75 1.99
N LYS A 41 5.11 -8.47 1.14
CA LYS A 41 4.53 -9.21 0.01
C LYS A 41 3.54 -10.28 0.46
N ARG A 42 3.89 -11.04 1.50
CA ARG A 42 2.98 -12.05 2.09
C ARG A 42 1.71 -11.41 2.64
N LEU A 43 1.84 -10.28 3.35
CA LEU A 43 0.71 -9.52 3.89
C LEU A 43 -0.23 -9.05 2.76
N LYS A 44 0.32 -8.52 1.66
CA LYS A 44 -0.44 -8.14 0.47
C LYS A 44 -1.23 -9.33 -0.06
N TYR A 45 -0.56 -10.45 -0.34
CA TYR A 45 -1.20 -11.66 -0.87
C TYR A 45 -2.31 -12.23 0.03
N THR A 46 -2.14 -12.15 1.35
CA THR A 46 -3.16 -12.63 2.29
C THR A 46 -4.39 -11.72 2.39
N THR A 47 -4.26 -10.46 2.00
CA THR A 47 -5.29 -9.42 2.21
C THR A 47 -5.97 -9.01 0.91
N GLU A 48 -5.23 -8.99 -0.19
CA GLU A 48 -5.71 -8.58 -1.51
C GLU A 48 -6.81 -9.54 -2.01
N ASN A 49 -7.94 -8.96 -2.41
CA ASN A 49 -9.14 -9.66 -2.91
C ASN A 49 -9.71 -10.74 -1.96
N ARG A 50 -9.26 -10.78 -0.69
CA ARG A 50 -9.77 -11.71 0.31
C ARG A 50 -10.89 -11.07 1.12
N VAL A 51 -11.87 -11.89 1.49
CA VAL A 51 -13.05 -11.47 2.22
C VAL A 51 -12.88 -11.78 3.71
N ARG A 52 -13.39 -10.89 4.58
CA ARG A 52 -13.43 -11.08 6.05
C ARG A 52 -12.06 -11.26 6.72
N VAL A 53 -11.02 -10.62 6.21
CA VAL A 53 -9.70 -10.66 6.86
C VAL A 53 -9.61 -9.53 7.89
N SER A 54 -9.57 -9.88 9.18
CA SER A 54 -9.40 -8.87 10.24
C SER A 54 -7.92 -8.54 10.47
N GLN A 55 -7.63 -7.28 10.80
CA GLN A 55 -6.26 -6.87 11.11
C GLN A 55 -5.71 -7.56 12.37
N ARG A 56 -6.59 -7.93 13.32
CA ARG A 56 -6.21 -8.67 14.54
C ARG A 56 -5.84 -10.13 14.26
N GLU A 57 -6.48 -10.79 13.30
CA GLU A 57 -6.08 -12.12 12.85
C GLU A 57 -4.76 -12.07 12.07
N LEU A 58 -4.60 -11.07 11.21
CA LEU A 58 -3.32 -10.82 10.54
C LEU A 58 -2.21 -10.59 11.57
N ALA A 59 -2.44 -9.75 12.58
CA ALA A 59 -1.50 -9.49 13.65
C ALA A 59 -1.02 -10.77 14.34
N ARG A 60 -1.96 -11.65 14.73
CA ARG A 60 -1.66 -12.97 15.30
C ARG A 60 -0.87 -13.85 14.33
N LYS A 61 -1.27 -13.91 13.05
CA LYS A 61 -0.60 -14.72 12.02
C LYS A 61 0.83 -14.28 11.74
N PHE A 62 1.09 -12.97 11.79
CA PHE A 62 2.40 -12.39 11.51
C PHE A 62 3.23 -12.14 12.78
N GLY A 63 2.70 -12.43 13.97
CA GLY A 63 3.40 -12.24 15.25
C GLY A 63 3.70 -10.77 15.58
N VAL A 64 2.87 -9.84 15.14
CA VAL A 64 3.08 -8.38 15.31
C VAL A 64 1.86 -7.72 15.92
N ALA A 65 2.03 -6.50 16.44
CA ALA A 65 0.90 -5.69 16.89
C ALA A 65 -0.06 -5.32 15.74
N GLN A 66 -1.34 -5.14 16.06
CA GLN A 66 -2.35 -4.73 15.08
C GLN A 66 -2.06 -3.35 14.45
N SER A 67 -1.50 -2.41 15.23
CA SER A 67 -1.06 -1.11 14.73
C SER A 67 0.01 -1.24 13.63
N THR A 68 0.93 -2.18 13.77
CA THR A 68 1.96 -2.49 12.77
C THR A 68 1.32 -3.01 11.47
N ILE A 69 0.29 -3.85 11.56
CA ILE A 69 -0.47 -4.30 10.38
C ILE A 69 -1.17 -3.12 9.72
N HIS A 70 -1.85 -2.27 10.48
CA HIS A 70 -2.52 -1.08 9.95
C HIS A 70 -1.56 -0.17 9.19
N TYR A 71 -0.42 0.15 9.80
CA TYR A 71 0.64 0.95 9.19
C TYR A 71 1.14 0.33 7.87
N ASN A 72 1.42 -0.98 7.87
CA ASN A 72 1.90 -1.67 6.67
C ASN A 72 0.85 -1.77 5.57
N LEU A 73 -0.43 -1.97 5.89
CA LEU A 73 -1.51 -1.96 4.90
C LEU A 73 -1.66 -0.59 4.24
N LYS A 74 -1.54 0.49 5.02
CA LYS A 74 -1.54 1.87 4.51
C LYS A 74 -0.36 2.11 3.56
N ARG A 75 0.84 1.61 3.90
CA ARG A 75 2.03 1.71 3.05
C ARG A 75 1.94 0.95 1.73
N ILE A 76 1.19 -0.15 1.69
CA ILE A 76 0.95 -0.96 0.48
C ILE A 76 -0.23 -0.40 -0.35
N ASP A 77 -0.85 0.71 0.09
CA ASP A 77 -2.04 1.34 -0.50
C ASP A 77 -3.25 0.39 -0.62
N LEU A 78 -3.37 -0.54 0.32
CA LEU A 78 -4.49 -1.48 0.36
C LEU A 78 -5.62 -0.90 1.22
N LYS A 79 -6.60 -0.29 0.55
CA LYS A 79 -7.74 0.35 1.21
C LYS A 79 -8.84 -0.66 1.52
N TYR A 80 -9.42 -0.54 2.70
CA TYR A 80 -10.62 -1.28 3.05
C TYR A 80 -11.83 -0.67 2.32
N SER A 81 -12.56 -1.49 1.57
CA SER A 81 -13.83 -1.11 0.95
C SER A 81 -14.96 -1.98 1.48
N LYS A 82 -16.06 -1.35 1.88
CA LYS A 82 -17.27 -2.09 2.27
C LYS A 82 -17.81 -2.84 1.05
N ARG A 83 -18.09 -4.13 1.22
CA ARG A 83 -18.63 -4.96 0.15
C ARG A 83 -20.08 -4.56 -0.14
N GLN A 84 -20.38 -4.31 -1.41
CA GLN A 84 -21.75 -4.16 -1.87
C GLN A 84 -22.43 -5.53 -1.99
N LYS A 85 -23.71 -5.60 -1.62
CA LYS A 85 -24.51 -6.82 -1.81
C LYS A 85 -24.71 -7.03 -3.31
N ALA A 86 -24.25 -8.19 -3.81
CA ALA A 86 -24.53 -8.57 -5.18
C ALA A 86 -26.02 -8.89 -5.34
N PRO A 87 -26.64 -8.53 -6.48
CA PRO A 87 -28.02 -8.93 -6.76
C PRO A 87 -28.13 -10.45 -6.79
N LYS A 88 -29.18 -10.99 -6.17
CA LYS A 88 -29.45 -12.43 -6.18
C LYS A 88 -30.15 -12.80 -7.49
N TYR A 89 -29.49 -13.61 -8.31
CA TYR A 89 -30.08 -14.10 -9.56
C TYR A 89 -30.70 -15.49 -9.39
N THR A 90 -31.85 -15.70 -10.01
CA THR A 90 -32.42 -17.04 -10.21
C THR A 90 -31.64 -17.82 -11.29
N LYS A 91 -31.71 -19.16 -11.28
CA LYS A 91 -31.06 -20.01 -12.29
C LYS A 91 -31.46 -19.61 -13.73
N ARG A 92 -32.74 -19.28 -13.94
CA ARG A 92 -33.28 -18.82 -15.24
C ARG A 92 -32.66 -17.47 -15.68
N GLN A 93 -32.45 -16.55 -14.75
CA GLN A 93 -31.81 -15.26 -15.06
C GLN A 93 -30.33 -15.43 -15.42
N LEU A 94 -29.60 -16.26 -14.67
CA LEU A 94 -28.20 -16.57 -14.94
C LEU A 94 -27.98 -17.15 -16.36
N GLN A 95 -28.87 -18.02 -16.83
CA GLN A 95 -28.80 -18.56 -18.19
C GLN A 95 -29.03 -17.49 -19.28
N LYS A 96 -29.83 -16.45 -19.00
CA LYS A 96 -30.16 -15.37 -19.95
C LYS A 96 -29.06 -14.31 -20.05
N ILE A 97 -28.31 -14.06 -18.98
CA ILE A 97 -27.30 -12.99 -18.91
C ILE A 97 -26.24 -13.11 -20.02
N PRO A 98 -25.56 -14.27 -20.22
CA PRO A 98 -24.52 -14.38 -21.25
C PRO A 98 -25.03 -14.07 -22.66
N LYS A 99 -26.24 -14.54 -22.99
CA LYS A 99 -26.87 -14.28 -24.31
C LYS A 99 -27.11 -12.78 -24.52
N LYS A 100 -27.64 -12.09 -23.50
CA LYS A 100 -27.84 -10.63 -23.55
C LYS A 100 -26.52 -9.87 -23.67
N CYS A 101 -25.51 -10.21 -22.86
CA CYS A 101 -24.19 -9.57 -22.92
C CYS A 101 -23.55 -9.72 -24.31
N ARG A 102 -23.63 -10.91 -24.93
CA ARG A 102 -23.13 -11.13 -26.30
C ARG A 102 -23.88 -10.29 -27.33
N LYS A 103 -25.21 -10.18 -27.23
CA LYS A 103 -26.02 -9.35 -28.12
C LYS A 103 -25.63 -7.87 -28.04
N ILE A 104 -25.52 -7.34 -26.82
CA ILE A 104 -25.10 -5.95 -26.57
C ILE A 104 -23.69 -5.71 -27.12
N ARG A 105 -22.74 -6.63 -26.87
CA ARG A 105 -21.38 -6.53 -27.39
C ARG A 105 -21.37 -6.42 -28.92
N ARG A 106 -22.11 -7.28 -29.63
CA ARG A 106 -22.22 -7.21 -31.09
C ARG A 106 -22.72 -5.83 -31.54
N GLN A 107 -23.81 -5.34 -30.96
CA GLN A 107 -24.37 -4.02 -31.28
C GLN A 107 -23.37 -2.86 -31.08
N ILE A 108 -22.48 -2.96 -30.09
CA ILE A 108 -21.43 -1.95 -29.85
C ILE A 108 -20.29 -2.09 -30.86
N THR A 109 -19.88 -3.30 -31.22
CA THR A 109 -18.74 -3.55 -32.12
C THR A 109 -19.09 -3.38 -33.61
N THR A 110 -20.37 -3.52 -33.99
CA THR A 110 -20.81 -3.39 -35.40
C THR A 110 -21.26 -1.97 -35.77
N LYS A 111 -21.12 -1.00 -34.86
CA LYS A 111 -21.17 0.44 -35.16
C LYS A 111 -19.77 0.94 -35.40
#